data_AF-A0A9D5MWN5-F1
#
_entry.id   AF-A0A9D5MWN5-F1
#
_cell.length_a   1.000
_cell.length_b   1.000
_cell.length_c   1.000
_cell.angle_alpha   90.00
_cell.angle_beta   90.00
_cell.angle_gamma   90.00
#
_symmetry.space_group_name_H-M   'P 1'
#
loop_
_entity.id
_entity.type
_entity.pdbx_description
1 polymer ?
#
loop_
_entity_poly.entity_id
_entity_poly.type
_entity_poly.pdbx_seq_one_letter_code
_entity_poly.pdbx_strand_id
1 'polypeptide(L)'
;MTDVTKLIRMFFSTLLFVLGLFLFMKEILEIDTSITAIREGWKAEDTVFYEQYIEEEDVISNAKLIASLFHELEYDIEVNGYLIRKQEHKAEKIMDYKIEATEYRKSYQYNTKGNIERIQYTSIR
;
A
#
# COMPACT_ATOMS: atom_id res chain seq x y z
N MET A 1 58.43 -14.53 16.40
CA MET A 1 57.33 -14.49 17.41
C MET A 1 56.23 -13.51 17.01
N THR A 2 56.56 -12.40 16.34
CA THR A 2 55.64 -11.37 15.80
C THR A 2 54.74 -11.82 14.65
N ASP A 3 55.22 -12.70 13.76
CA ASP A 3 54.42 -13.15 12.61
C ASP A 3 53.31 -14.14 13.00
N VAL A 4 53.58 -14.98 14.00
CA VAL A 4 52.60 -15.96 14.52
C VAL A 4 51.46 -15.23 15.23
N THR A 5 51.75 -14.21 16.04
CA THR A 5 50.71 -13.38 16.68
C THR A 5 49.90 -12.56 15.67
N LYS A 6 50.52 -12.08 14.60
CA LYS A 6 49.82 -11.39 13.51
C LYS A 6 48.87 -12.32 12.76
N LEU A 7 49.30 -13.55 12.49
CA LEU A 7 48.50 -14.58 11.83
C LEU A 7 47.30 -15.01 12.69
N ILE A 8 47.52 -15.22 14.00
CA ILE A 8 46.45 -15.52 14.96
C ILE A 8 45.44 -14.36 15.02
N ARG A 9 45.92 -13.11 15.08
CA ARG A 9 45.04 -11.93 15.13
C ARG A 9 44.20 -11.80 13.86
N MET A 10 44.79 -12.01 12.69
CA MET A 10 44.06 -12.02 11.42
C MET A 10 42.97 -13.10 11.42
N PHE A 11 43.30 -14.32 11.84
CA PHE A 11 42.33 -15.42 11.88
C PHE A 11 41.14 -15.10 12.78
N PHE A 12 41.38 -14.59 13.99
CA PHE A 12 40.31 -14.17 14.90
C PHE A 12 39.49 -13.00 14.35
N SER A 13 40.12 -12.00 13.72
CA SER A 13 39.41 -10.89 13.10
C SER A 13 38.50 -11.35 11.95
N THR A 14 38.98 -12.27 11.10
CA THR A 14 38.17 -12.85 10.02
C THR A 14 37.01 -13.68 10.59
N LEU A 15 37.25 -14.48 11.64
CA LEU A 15 36.22 -15.28 12.28
C LEU A 15 35.09 -14.40 12.85
N LEU A 16 35.45 -13.33 13.57
CA LEU A 16 34.49 -12.37 14.12
C LEU A 16 33.71 -11.63 13.04
N PHE A 17 34.37 -11.28 11.94
CA PHE A 17 33.71 -10.64 10.79
C PHE A 17 32.67 -11.56 10.14
N VAL A 18 33.01 -12.84 9.94
CA VAL A 18 32.08 -13.84 9.38
C VAL A 18 30.90 -14.10 10.33
N LEU A 19 31.14 -14.17 11.64
CA LEU A 19 30.08 -14.28 12.65
C LEU A 19 29.15 -13.07 12.63
N GLY A 20 29.71 -11.86 12.52
CA GLY A 20 28.92 -10.63 12.42
C GLY A 20 28.04 -10.60 11.17
N LEU A 21 28.59 -10.97 10.01
CA LEU A 21 27.82 -11.08 8.77
C LEU A 21 26.70 -12.12 8.86
N PHE A 22 26.98 -13.27 9.48
CA PHE A 22 25.97 -14.32 9.66
C PHE A 22 24.79 -13.84 10.51
N LEU A 23 25.07 -13.18 11.64
CA LEU A 23 24.04 -12.63 12.52
C LEU A 23 23.24 -11.53 11.81
N PHE A 24 23.92 -10.63 11.10
CA PHE A 24 23.28 -9.56 10.33
C PHE A 24 22.35 -10.11 9.25
N MET A 25 22.78 -11.12 8.49
CA MET A 25 21.95 -11.76 7.48
C MET A 25 20.74 -12.48 8.09
N LYS A 26 20.90 -13.10 9.27
CA LYS A 26 19.80 -13.75 10.00
C LYS A 26 18.74 -12.74 10.44
N GLU A 27 19.15 -11.59 10.98
CA GLU A 27 18.21 -10.53 11.37
C GLU A 27 17.46 -9.94 10.18
N ILE A 28 18.12 -9.74 9.03
CA ILE A 28 17.44 -9.28 7.81
C ILE A 28 16.34 -10.25 7.38
N LEU A 29 16.61 -11.56 7.41
CA LEU A 29 15.63 -12.59 7.07
C LEU A 29 14.46 -12.62 8.06
N GLU A 30 14.73 -12.44 9.36
CA GLU A 30 13.69 -12.36 10.39
C GLU A 30 12.81 -11.10 10.24
N ILE A 31 13.39 -9.98 9.84
CA ILE A 31 12.64 -8.76 9.54
C ILE A 31 11.75 -8.96 8.30
N ASP A 32 12.29 -9.55 7.23
CA ASP A 32 11.54 -9.77 5.99
C ASP A 32 10.37 -10.75 6.19
N THR A 33 10.61 -11.83 6.95
CA THR A 33 9.55 -12.77 7.34
C THR A 33 8.51 -12.14 8.27
N SER A 34 8.91 -11.26 9.19
CA SER A 34 7.98 -10.52 10.05
C SER A 34 7.11 -9.53 9.26
N ILE A 35 7.71 -8.78 8.32
CA ILE A 35 6.98 -7.88 7.43
C ILE A 35 6.00 -8.65 6.55
N THR A 36 6.43 -9.81 6.04
CA THR A 36 5.57 -10.67 5.22
C THR A 36 4.42 -11.25 6.04
N ALA A 37 4.68 -11.72 7.27
CA ALA A 37 3.66 -12.24 8.17
C ALA A 37 2.65 -11.16 8.59
N ILE A 38 3.10 -9.94 8.86
CA ILE A 38 2.22 -8.79 9.11
C ILE A 38 1.36 -8.50 7.88
N ARG A 39 1.96 -8.49 6.68
CA ARG A 39 1.25 -8.24 5.42
C ARG A 39 0.25 -9.33 5.06
N GLU A 40 0.54 -10.59 5.37
CA GLU A 40 -0.38 -11.72 5.20
C GLU A 40 -1.49 -11.70 6.26
N GLY A 41 -1.18 -11.35 7.51
CA GLY A 41 -2.17 -11.11 8.56
C GLY A 41 -3.18 -10.02 8.17
N TRP A 42 -2.70 -8.91 7.58
CA TRP A 42 -3.54 -7.83 7.05
C TRP A 42 -4.42 -8.24 5.87
N LYS A 43 -4.07 -9.30 5.13
CA LYS A 43 -4.90 -9.83 4.05
C LYS A 43 -5.92 -10.87 4.54
N ALA A 44 -5.66 -11.53 5.66
CA ALA A 44 -6.52 -12.56 6.23
C ALA A 44 -7.64 -11.97 7.10
N GLU A 45 -7.38 -10.82 7.73
CA GLU A 45 -8.39 -10.01 8.40
C GLU A 45 -9.02 -9.05 7.39
N ASP A 46 -10.15 -9.48 6.82
CA ASP A 46 -11.06 -8.71 5.94
C ASP A 46 -11.73 -7.52 6.68
N THR A 47 -11.05 -6.96 7.67
CA THR A 47 -11.46 -5.85 8.52
C THR A 47 -10.57 -4.66 8.21
N VAL A 48 -11.20 -3.62 7.66
CA VAL A 48 -10.59 -2.33 7.37
C VAL A 48 -10.08 -1.70 8.68
N PHE A 49 -8.82 -1.95 9.05
CA PHE A 49 -8.18 -1.36 10.25
C PHE A 49 -7.65 0.05 10.00
N TYR A 50 -7.48 0.43 8.73
CA TYR A 50 -7.17 1.80 8.36
C TYR A 50 -8.48 2.56 8.12
N GLU A 51 -9.18 2.90 9.20
CA GLU A 51 -9.74 4.25 9.28
C GLU A 51 -8.52 5.18 9.37
N GLN A 52 -7.91 5.45 8.22
CA GLN A 52 -7.09 6.62 8.09
C GLN A 52 -8.02 7.75 8.53
N TYR A 53 -7.62 8.47 9.58
CA TYR A 53 -8.25 9.74 9.99
C TYR A 53 -7.96 10.72 8.85
N ILE A 54 -8.57 10.46 7.70
CA ILE A 54 -8.66 11.35 6.57
C ILE A 54 -9.57 12.43 7.15
N GLU A 55 -9.02 13.62 7.39
CA GLU A 55 -9.86 14.80 7.51
C GLU A 55 -10.97 14.64 6.47
N GLU A 56 -12.24 14.74 6.90
CA GLU A 56 -13.39 14.70 6.00
C GLU A 56 -13.20 15.79 4.93
N GLU A 57 -12.43 15.49 3.88
CA GLU A 57 -12.46 16.20 2.63
C GLU A 57 -13.79 15.81 2.00
N ASP A 58 -14.85 16.45 2.52
CA ASP A 58 -16.22 16.39 2.00
C ASP A 58 -16.25 16.83 0.52
N VAL A 59 -15.17 17.50 0.06
CA VAL A 59 -14.99 18.00 -1.29
C VAL A 59 -13.60 17.62 -1.82
N ILE A 60 -13.59 16.95 -2.97
CA ILE A 60 -12.39 16.49 -3.67
C ILE A 60 -12.38 17.14 -5.06
N SER A 61 -11.24 17.68 -5.48
CA SER A 61 -11.09 18.26 -6.81
C SER A 61 -11.09 17.20 -7.91
N ASN A 62 -11.54 17.55 -9.12
CA ASN A 62 -11.42 16.70 -10.30
C ASN A 62 -9.99 16.14 -10.49
N ALA A 63 -8.96 16.97 -10.28
CA ALA A 63 -7.58 16.55 -10.40
C ALA A 63 -7.20 15.44 -9.41
N LYS A 64 -7.70 15.50 -8.17
CA LYS A 64 -7.45 14.48 -7.14
C LYS A 64 -8.22 13.19 -7.42
N LEU A 65 -9.45 13.28 -7.94
CA LEU A 65 -10.19 12.12 -8.43
C LEU A 65 -9.44 11.44 -9.59
N ILE A 66 -9.02 12.20 -10.60
CA ILE A 66 -8.24 11.68 -11.73
C ILE A 66 -6.92 11.07 -11.24
N ALA A 67 -6.21 11.72 -10.32
CA ALA A 67 -4.98 11.20 -9.72
C ALA A 67 -5.20 9.82 -9.08
N SER A 68 -6.33 9.62 -8.39
CA SER A 68 -6.66 8.32 -7.76
C SER A 68 -6.85 7.19 -8.76
N LEU A 69 -7.25 7.51 -10.00
CA LEU A 69 -7.47 6.55 -11.08
C LEU A 69 -6.20 6.20 -11.85
N PHE A 70 -5.05 6.80 -11.56
CA PHE A 70 -3.77 6.36 -12.16
C PHE A 70 -3.18 5.12 -11.49
N HIS A 71 -3.74 4.70 -10.36
CA HIS A 71 -3.32 3.53 -9.62
C HIS A 71 -4.34 2.38 -9.76
N GLU A 72 -3.89 1.16 -9.44
CA GLU A 72 -4.80 0.02 -9.38
C GLU A 72 -5.87 0.27 -8.29
N LEU A 73 -7.13 -0.01 -8.63
CA LEU A 73 -8.25 0.27 -7.74
C LEU A 73 -8.46 -0.87 -6.75
N GLU A 74 -8.49 -0.55 -5.46
CA GLU A 74 -8.83 -1.53 -4.41
C GLU A 74 -10.34 -1.85 -4.38
N TYR A 75 -11.16 -0.85 -4.73
CA TYR A 75 -12.62 -0.88 -4.71
C TYR A 75 -13.20 -0.42 -6.04
N ASP A 76 -14.45 -0.82 -6.30
CA ASP A 76 -15.19 -0.25 -7.42
C ASP A 76 -15.45 1.23 -7.16
N ILE A 77 -15.38 2.04 -8.21
CA ILE A 77 -15.60 3.49 -8.14
C ILE A 77 -16.83 3.84 -8.95
N GLU A 78 -17.72 4.65 -8.40
CA GLU A 78 -18.91 5.16 -9.07
C GLU A 78 -18.82 6.69 -9.16
N VAL A 79 -18.77 7.25 -10.36
CA VAL A 79 -18.69 8.71 -10.59
C VAL A 79 -19.98 9.17 -11.24
N ASN A 80 -20.81 9.97 -10.56
CA ASN A 80 -22.11 10.44 -11.07
C ASN A 80 -23.00 9.32 -11.66
N GLY A 81 -23.01 8.14 -11.02
CA GLY A 81 -23.75 6.97 -11.49
C GLY A 81 -23.05 6.13 -12.58
N TYR A 82 -21.88 6.55 -13.05
CA TYR A 82 -21.04 5.76 -13.95
C TYR A 82 -20.11 4.84 -13.14
N LEU A 83 -20.30 3.52 -13.30
CA LEU A 83 -19.53 2.51 -12.57
C LEU A 83 -18.23 2.15 -13.29
N ILE A 84 -17.11 2.39 -12.61
CA ILE A 84 -15.76 1.95 -12.96
C ILE A 84 -15.44 0.74 -12.08
N ARG A 85 -15.48 -0.45 -12.69
CA ARG A 85 -15.15 -1.70 -12.00
C ARG A 85 -13.65 -1.84 -11.82
N LYS A 86 -13.22 -2.21 -10.61
CA LYS A 86 -11.80 -2.38 -10.29
C LYS A 86 -11.08 -3.41 -11.17
N GLN A 87 -11.79 -4.47 -11.56
CA GLN A 87 -11.25 -5.54 -12.42
C GLN A 87 -11.07 -5.12 -13.88
N GLU A 88 -11.81 -4.10 -14.33
CA GLU A 88 -11.84 -3.65 -15.73
C GLU A 88 -11.07 -2.34 -15.95
N HIS A 89 -10.71 -1.69 -14.83
CA HIS A 89 -10.01 -0.41 -14.80
C HIS A 89 -8.60 -0.53 -15.39
N LYS A 90 -8.25 0.45 -16.23
CA LYS A 90 -6.89 0.65 -16.74
C LYS A 90 -6.64 2.15 -16.83
N ALA A 91 -5.44 2.60 -16.46
CA ALA A 91 -5.07 4.01 -16.50
C ALA A 91 -5.24 4.64 -17.90
N GLU A 92 -5.06 3.84 -18.97
CA GLU A 92 -5.26 4.28 -20.35
C GLU A 92 -6.72 4.67 -20.68
N LYS A 93 -7.69 4.14 -19.94
CA LYS A 93 -9.13 4.37 -20.15
C LYS A 93 -9.68 5.55 -19.35
N ILE A 94 -8.85 6.25 -18.56
CA ILE A 94 -9.32 7.33 -17.68
C ILE A 94 -10.08 8.40 -18.47
N MET A 95 -9.60 8.73 -19.66
CA MET A 95 -10.21 9.74 -20.53
C MET A 95 -11.62 9.35 -21.01
N ASP A 96 -11.96 8.06 -20.99
CA ASP A 96 -13.28 7.55 -21.42
C ASP A 96 -14.33 7.60 -20.30
N TYR A 97 -13.92 7.79 -19.04
CA TYR A 97 -14.80 7.71 -17.87
C TYR A 97 -15.73 8.92 -17.68
N LYS A 98 -15.78 9.84 -18.64
CA LYS A 98 -16.69 11.00 -18.67
C LYS A 98 -16.72 11.79 -17.35
N ILE A 99 -15.55 11.97 -16.74
CA ILE A 99 -15.41 12.71 -15.49
C ILE A 99 -15.46 14.20 -15.83
N GLU A 100 -16.47 14.90 -15.32
CA GLU A 100 -16.63 16.34 -15.50
C GLU A 100 -15.57 17.11 -14.71
N ALA A 101 -15.15 18.26 -15.25
CA ALA A 101 -14.20 19.16 -14.59
C ALA A 101 -14.89 19.97 -13.48
N THR A 102 -15.28 19.29 -12.40
CA THR A 102 -15.97 19.87 -11.23
C THR A 102 -15.42 19.28 -9.93
N GLU A 103 -15.86 19.81 -8.80
CA GLU A 103 -15.59 19.22 -7.49
C GLU A 103 -16.58 18.09 -7.19
N TYR A 104 -16.12 17.11 -6.43
CA TYR A 104 -16.85 15.89 -6.11
C TYR A 104 -16.92 15.67 -4.61
N ARG A 105 -18.08 15.27 -4.13
CA ARG A 105 -18.27 14.71 -2.80
C ARG A 105 -17.97 13.22 -2.82
N LYS A 106 -17.06 12.77 -1.96
CA LYS A 106 -16.73 11.35 -1.80
C LYS A 106 -17.59 10.75 -0.71
N SER A 107 -18.22 9.63 -1.00
CA SER A 107 -18.94 8.79 -0.04
C SER A 107 -18.55 7.33 -0.22
N TYR A 108 -18.83 6.52 0.80
CA TYR A 108 -18.57 5.09 0.80
C TYR A 108 -19.89 4.34 0.91
N GLN A 109 -20.04 3.30 0.10
CA GLN A 109 -21.12 2.35 0.24
C GLN A 109 -20.58 1.09 0.90
N TYR A 110 -21.23 0.67 1.97
CA TYR A 110 -20.85 -0.47 2.77
C TYR A 110 -21.80 -1.63 2.53
N ASN A 111 -21.27 -2.86 2.56
CA ASN A 111 -22.09 -4.06 2.53
C ASN A 111 -22.67 -4.36 3.93
N THR A 112 -23.49 -5.41 4.03
CA THR A 112 -24.13 -5.84 5.28
C THR A 112 -23.16 -6.29 6.38
N LYS A 113 -21.88 -6.51 6.05
CA LYS A 113 -20.81 -6.85 7.00
C LYS A 113 -20.01 -5.62 7.46
N GLY A 114 -20.29 -4.43 6.92
CA GLY A 114 -19.55 -3.20 7.23
C GLY A 114 -18.29 -2.99 6.38
N ASN A 115 -18.04 -3.81 5.36
CA ASN A 115 -16.90 -3.62 4.47
C ASN A 115 -17.28 -2.68 3.32
N ILE A 116 -16.33 -1.85 2.88
CA ILE A 116 -16.51 -0.95 1.73
C ILE A 116 -16.72 -1.82 0.49
N GLU A 117 -17.89 -1.69 -0.13
CA GLU A 117 -18.23 -2.34 -1.39
C GLU A 117 -17.79 -1.47 -2.57
N ARG A 118 -18.03 -0.15 -2.48
CA ARG A 118 -17.66 0.81 -3.51
C ARG A 118 -17.47 2.22 -2.96
N ILE A 119 -16.74 3.04 -3.70
CA ILE A 119 -16.55 4.46 -3.44
C ILE A 119 -17.41 5.24 -4.44
N GLN A 120 -18.22 6.18 -3.94
CA GLN A 120 -19.10 7.03 -4.74
C GLN A 120 -18.56 8.46 -4.78
N TYR A 121 -18.53 9.05 -5.97
CA TYR A 121 -18.19 10.44 -6.23
C TYR A 121 -19.38 11.13 -6.87
N THR A 122 -19.95 12.12 -6.18
CA THR A 122 -21.08 12.91 -6.67
C THR A 122 -20.64 14.34 -6.94
N SER A 123 -20.86 14.85 -8.15
CA SER A 123 -20.50 16.23 -8.48
C SER A 123 -21.26 17.21 -7.60
N ILE A 124 -20.53 18.13 -6.99
CA ILE A 124 -21.06 19.29 -6.29
C ILE A 124 -21.15 20.40 -7.34
N ARG A 125 -22.36 20.84 -7.65
CA ARG A 125 -22.65 21.94 -8.56
C ARG A 125 -23.37 23.04 -7.82
#